data_AF-M8BKP4-F1
#
_entry.id   AF-M8BKP4-F1
#
_cell.length_a   1.000
_cell.length_b   1.000
_cell.length_c   1.000
_cell.angle_alpha   90.00
_cell.angle_beta   90.00
_cell.angle_gamma   90.00
#
_symmetry.space_group_name_H-M   'P 1'
#
loop_
_entity.id
_entity.type
_entity.pdbx_description
1 polymer ?
#
loop_
_entity_poly.entity_id
_entity_poly.type
_entity_poly.pdbx_seq_one_letter_code
_entity_poly.pdbx_strand_id
1 'polypeptide(L)'
;MAKLYVQAVPPPDLNKNTEWFMYPGVWTTYIFILFVSWLLILSIFGCTPGMAWTLVNLGHFAITYHFFHWKKGTPFADDQGMYNRLTWWEQMDNGKQLTRNRKFLVVVPVVL
;
A
#
# COMPACT_ATOMS: atom_id res chain seq x y z
N MET A 1 0.22 16.77 41.94
CA MET A 1 0.47 17.63 40.77
C MET A 1 -0.06 16.93 39.52
N ALA A 2 -1.08 17.50 38.87
CA ALA A 2 -1.59 16.97 37.62
C ALA A 2 -0.55 17.17 36.52
N LYS A 3 -0.24 16.12 35.76
CA LYS A 3 0.66 16.20 34.60
C LYS A 3 -0.03 17.00 33.49
N LEU A 4 0.27 18.30 33.41
CA LEU A 4 -0.20 19.24 32.37
C LEU A 4 0.55 19.10 31.04
N TYR A 5 0.91 17.87 30.65
CA TYR A 5 1.48 17.69 29.31
C TYR A 5 0.34 17.68 28.31
N VAL A 6 0.30 18.70 27.45
CA VAL A 6 -0.54 18.67 26.25
C VAL A 6 -0.09 17.46 25.43
N GLN A 7 -0.99 16.49 25.23
CA GLN A 7 -0.77 15.46 24.20
C GLN A 7 -0.81 16.16 22.86
N ALA A 8 0.37 16.41 22.27
CA ALA A 8 0.45 16.84 20.90
C ALA A 8 -0.08 15.70 20.02
N VAL A 9 -1.11 15.99 19.23
CA VAL A 9 -1.53 15.09 18.16
C VAL A 9 -0.31 14.91 17.23
N PRO A 10 0.13 13.67 16.96
CA PRO A 10 1.24 13.47 16.06
C PRO A 10 0.92 14.16 14.72
N PRO A 11 1.87 14.88 14.12
CA PRO A 11 1.63 15.55 12.85
C PRO A 11 1.11 14.52 11.83
N PRO A 12 0.21 14.92 10.92
CA PRO A 12 -0.13 14.11 9.76
C PRO A 12 1.14 13.60 9.09
N ASP A 13 1.12 12.38 8.57
CA ASP A 13 2.25 11.87 7.79
C ASP A 13 2.54 12.84 6.65
N LEU A 14 3.66 13.58 6.73
CA LEU A 14 4.05 14.58 5.72
C LEU A 14 4.53 13.92 4.43
N ASN A 15 4.66 12.58 4.41
CA ASN A 15 5.10 11.88 3.22
C ASN A 15 3.96 11.79 2.18
N LYS A 16 3.87 12.81 1.32
CA LYS A 16 2.95 12.86 0.18
C LYS A 16 2.99 11.61 -0.73
N ASN A 17 4.09 10.87 -0.75
CA ASN A 17 4.23 9.65 -1.56
C ASN A 17 3.42 8.47 -1.01
N THR A 18 3.18 8.42 0.30
CA THR A 18 2.48 7.30 0.96
C THR A 18 1.31 7.72 1.86
N GLU A 19 1.10 9.02 2.08
CA GLU A 19 0.02 9.53 2.96
C GLU A 19 -1.36 9.07 2.51
N TRP A 20 -1.55 8.83 1.21
CA TRP A 20 -2.82 8.41 0.64
C TRP A 20 -3.31 7.07 1.19
N PHE A 21 -2.45 6.21 1.74
CA PHE A 21 -2.85 4.99 2.44
C PHE A 21 -3.66 5.24 3.72
N MET A 22 -3.65 6.47 4.24
CA MET A 22 -4.41 6.86 5.42
C MET A 22 -5.87 7.23 5.10
N TYR A 23 -6.24 7.37 3.82
CA TYR A 23 -7.60 7.72 3.45
C TYR A 23 -8.58 6.55 3.66
N PRO A 24 -9.78 6.79 4.20
CA PRO A 24 -10.69 5.74 4.67
C PRO A 24 -11.19 4.79 3.57
N GLY A 25 -11.17 5.21 2.31
CA GLY A 25 -11.66 4.40 1.18
C GLY A 25 -10.61 3.50 0.52
N VAL A 26 -9.33 3.62 0.88
CA VAL A 26 -8.22 3.01 0.12
C VAL A 26 -8.33 1.49 0.08
N TRP A 27 -8.67 0.87 1.19
CA TRP A 27 -8.76 -0.60 1.27
C TRP A 27 -9.92 -1.15 0.45
N THR A 28 -11.06 -0.47 0.49
CA THR A 28 -12.22 -0.84 -0.32
C THR A 28 -11.90 -0.70 -1.80
N THR A 29 -11.29 0.42 -2.20
CA THR A 29 -10.84 0.64 -3.58
C THR A 29 -9.81 -0.42 -4.01
N TYR A 30 -8.92 -0.81 -3.12
CA TYR A 30 -7.93 -1.86 -3.37
C TYR A 30 -8.59 -3.20 -3.70
N ILE A 31 -9.52 -3.65 -2.83
CA ILE A 31 -10.27 -4.90 -3.02
C ILE A 31 -11.10 -4.83 -4.31
N PHE A 32 -11.71 -3.66 -4.57
CA PHE A 32 -12.47 -3.44 -5.79
C PHE A 32 -11.61 -3.57 -7.05
N ILE A 33 -10.39 -3.00 -7.06
CA ILE A 33 -9.45 -3.14 -8.17
C ILE A 33 -9.10 -4.62 -8.40
N LEU A 34 -8.79 -5.39 -7.35
CA LEU A 34 -8.51 -6.83 -7.47
C LEU A 34 -9.68 -7.60 -8.10
N PHE A 35 -10.90 -7.31 -7.65
CA PHE A 35 -12.10 -7.96 -8.17
C PHE A 35 -12.35 -7.60 -9.63
N VAL A 36 -12.20 -6.33 -10.01
CA VAL A 36 -12.32 -5.90 -11.41
C VAL A 36 -11.22 -6.51 -12.28
N SER A 37 -9.98 -6.58 -11.80
CA SER A 37 -8.88 -7.27 -12.51
C SER A 37 -9.21 -8.74 -12.76
N TRP A 38 -9.79 -9.43 -11.79
CA TRP A 38 -10.25 -10.80 -11.96
C TRP A 38 -11.34 -10.93 -13.03
N LEU A 39 -12.36 -10.05 -13.01
CA LEU A 39 -13.42 -10.02 -14.04
C LEU A 39 -12.86 -9.74 -15.44
N LEU A 40 -11.90 -8.83 -15.55
CA LEU A 40 -11.23 -8.51 -16.82
C LEU A 40 -10.45 -9.72 -17.35
N ILE A 41 -9.67 -10.39 -16.50
CA ILE A 41 -8.91 -11.57 -16.91
C ILE A 41 -9.85 -12.69 -17.35
N LEU A 42 -10.94 -12.94 -16.61
CA LEU A 42 -11.97 -13.88 -17.01
C LEU A 42 -12.56 -13.55 -18.37
N SER A 43 -12.94 -12.28 -18.59
CA SER A 43 -13.65 -11.85 -19.78
C SER A 43 -12.74 -11.83 -21.02
N ILE A 44 -11.47 -11.44 -20.87
CA ILE A 44 -10.52 -11.30 -21.98
C ILE A 44 -9.94 -12.66 -22.39
N PHE A 45 -9.56 -13.49 -21.42
CA PHE A 45 -8.89 -14.76 -21.70
C PHE A 45 -9.84 -15.95 -21.78
N GLY A 46 -11.10 -15.83 -21.34
CA GLY A 46 -12.06 -16.93 -21.33
C GLY A 46 -11.61 -18.13 -20.51
N CYS A 47 -10.74 -17.92 -19.52
CA CYS A 47 -10.15 -18.97 -18.71
C CYS A 47 -11.04 -19.37 -17.53
N THR A 48 -10.66 -20.42 -16.81
CA THR A 48 -11.40 -20.84 -15.62
C THR A 48 -11.24 -19.82 -14.47
N PRO A 49 -12.23 -19.72 -13.56
CA PRO A 49 -12.14 -18.88 -12.36
C PRO A 49 -10.85 -19.04 -11.54
N GLY A 50 -10.36 -20.27 -11.40
CA GLY A 50 -9.11 -20.56 -10.69
C GLY A 50 -7.88 -20.02 -11.41
N MET A 51 -7.81 -20.18 -12.74
CA MET A 51 -6.71 -19.62 -13.53
C MET A 51 -6.70 -18.09 -13.47
N ALA A 52 -7.87 -17.46 -13.51
CA ALA A 52 -7.97 -16.02 -13.39
C ALA A 52 -7.42 -15.51 -12.04
N TRP A 53 -7.74 -16.19 -10.92
CA TRP A 53 -7.16 -15.84 -9.62
C TRP A 53 -5.64 -16.02 -9.58
N THR A 54 -5.11 -17.10 -10.15
CA THR A 54 -3.64 -17.29 -10.28
C THR A 54 -2.98 -16.12 -11.02
N LEU A 55 -3.57 -15.67 -12.13
CA LEU A 55 -3.04 -14.55 -12.90
C LEU A 55 -3.13 -13.21 -12.13
N VAL A 56 -4.23 -12.97 -11.41
CA VAL A 56 -4.34 -11.80 -10.52
C VAL A 56 -3.26 -11.86 -9.44
N ASN A 57 -3.03 -13.01 -8.81
CA ASN A 57 -2.03 -13.15 -7.75
C ASN A 57 -0.60 -12.90 -8.28
N LEU A 58 -0.24 -13.48 -9.43
CA LEU A 58 1.07 -13.23 -10.05
C LEU A 58 1.26 -11.76 -10.47
N GLY A 59 0.24 -11.14 -11.05
CA GLY A 59 0.27 -9.73 -11.42
C GLY A 59 0.37 -8.82 -10.20
N HIS A 60 -0.42 -9.12 -9.17
CA HIS A 60 -0.40 -8.44 -7.87
C HIS A 60 0.99 -8.52 -7.24
N PHE A 61 1.60 -9.71 -7.18
CA PHE A 61 2.96 -9.90 -6.69
C PHE A 61 3.97 -9.04 -7.45
N ALA A 62 3.96 -9.10 -8.78
CA ALA A 62 4.92 -8.35 -9.60
C ALA A 62 4.81 -6.83 -9.39
N ILE A 63 3.58 -6.30 -9.39
CA ILE A 63 3.31 -4.86 -9.22
C ILE A 63 3.67 -4.43 -7.80
N THR A 64 3.13 -5.11 -6.79
CA THR A 64 3.33 -4.71 -5.39
C THR A 64 4.78 -4.87 -4.96
N TYR A 65 5.49 -5.91 -5.40
CA TYR A 65 6.92 -6.04 -5.15
C TYR A 65 7.72 -4.89 -5.77
N HIS A 66 7.43 -4.56 -7.05
CA HIS A 66 8.12 -3.46 -7.72
C HIS A 66 7.92 -2.13 -6.97
N PHE A 67 6.68 -1.76 -6.65
CA PHE A 67 6.41 -0.47 -6.00
C PHE A 67 6.83 -0.46 -4.52
N PHE A 68 6.47 -1.47 -3.74
CA PHE A 68 6.70 -1.44 -2.29
C PHE A 68 8.12 -1.80 -1.90
N HIS A 69 8.75 -2.75 -2.59
CA HIS A 69 10.02 -3.33 -2.14
C HIS A 69 11.22 -2.98 -3.04
N TRP A 70 11.00 -2.55 -4.29
CA TRP A 70 12.08 -2.18 -5.20
C TRP A 70 12.23 -0.67 -5.39
N LYS A 71 11.12 0.04 -5.66
CA LYS A 71 11.14 1.48 -5.94
C LYS A 71 11.51 2.27 -4.68
N LYS A 72 12.50 3.15 -4.83
CA LYS A 72 12.99 4.04 -3.78
C LYS A 72 12.77 5.51 -4.13
N GLY A 73 12.75 6.36 -3.10
CA GLY A 73 12.58 7.79 -3.25
C GLY A 73 11.13 8.21 -3.48
N THR A 74 10.97 9.47 -3.87
CA THR A 74 9.71 10.15 -4.09
C THR A 74 9.86 11.15 -5.25
N PRO A 75 8.79 11.44 -6.00
CA PRO A 75 8.82 12.51 -7.01
C PRO A 75 8.71 13.93 -6.41
N PHE A 76 8.52 14.07 -5.10
CA PHE A 76 8.25 15.37 -4.45
C PHE A 76 9.54 16.02 -3.94
N ALA A 77 9.93 17.16 -4.53
CA ALA A 77 11.13 17.91 -4.13
C ALA A 77 11.02 18.56 -2.73
N ASP A 78 9.79 18.76 -2.23
CA ASP A 78 9.52 19.34 -0.90
C ASP A 78 10.09 18.47 0.24
N ASP A 79 10.38 17.19 -0.01
CA ASP A 79 10.91 16.27 0.99
C ASP A 79 12.41 16.45 1.27
N GLN A 80 13.09 17.33 0.52
CA GLN A 80 14.54 17.58 0.59
C GLN A 80 15.41 16.32 0.51
N GLY A 81 14.92 15.28 -0.19
CA GLY A 81 15.60 14.01 -0.35
C GLY A 81 15.55 13.09 0.86
N MET A 82 14.74 13.40 1.89
CA MET A 82 14.60 12.55 3.08
C MET A 82 14.27 11.09 2.75
N TYR A 83 13.51 10.85 1.68
CA TYR A 83 13.05 9.50 1.34
C TYR A 83 13.87 8.81 0.23
N ASN A 84 14.91 9.44 -0.32
CA ASN A 84 15.66 8.95 -1.50
C ASN A 84 16.24 7.53 -1.35
N ARG A 85 16.57 7.12 -0.12
CA ARG A 85 17.14 5.80 0.17
C ARG A 85 16.13 4.76 0.61
N LEU A 86 14.89 5.17 0.85
CA LEU A 86 13.82 4.35 1.39
C LEU A 86 12.89 3.88 0.27
N THR A 87 12.53 2.60 0.35
CA THR A 87 11.45 2.02 -0.44
C THR A 87 10.10 2.58 -0.03
N TRP A 88 9.07 2.44 -0.87
CA TRP A 88 7.72 2.87 -0.48
C TRP A 88 7.20 2.10 0.75
N TRP A 89 7.59 0.84 0.91
CA TRP A 89 7.29 0.07 2.12
C TRP A 89 7.95 0.69 3.35
N GLU A 90 9.20 1.12 3.28
CA GLU A 90 9.90 1.73 4.42
C GLU A 90 9.36 3.12 4.74
N GLN A 91 8.92 3.86 3.72
CA GLN A 91 8.31 5.18 3.82
C GLN A 91 6.94 5.17 4.52
N MET A 92 6.11 4.16 4.25
CA MET A 92 4.72 4.09 4.72
C MET A 92 4.60 4.13 6.24
N ASP A 93 3.59 4.83 6.75
CA ASP A 93 3.30 4.97 8.18
C ASP A 93 4.53 5.41 9.01
N ASN A 94 5.40 6.25 8.43
CA ASN A 94 6.67 6.68 9.02
C ASN A 94 7.56 5.50 9.48
N GLY A 95 7.58 4.41 8.73
CA GLY A 95 8.41 3.23 9.05
C GLY A 95 7.89 2.38 10.22
N LYS A 96 6.77 2.74 10.85
CA LYS A 96 6.20 1.99 11.99
C LYS A 96 5.74 0.61 11.52
N GLN A 97 6.23 -0.43 12.19
CA GLN A 97 5.87 -1.81 11.87
C GLN A 97 4.49 -2.18 12.43
N LEU A 98 3.89 -3.23 11.86
CA LEU A 98 2.63 -3.83 12.33
C LEU A 98 1.44 -2.86 12.46
N THR A 99 1.49 -1.74 11.74
CA THR A 99 0.38 -0.82 11.57
C THR A 99 -0.78 -1.50 10.86
N ARG A 100 -1.95 -0.90 10.95
CA ARG A 100 -3.17 -1.41 10.32
C ARG A 100 -3.00 -1.56 8.79
N ASN A 101 -2.39 -0.58 8.13
CA ASN A 101 -2.11 -0.60 6.68
C ASN A 101 -1.11 -1.70 6.29
N ARG A 102 0.01 -1.82 7.01
CA ARG A 102 0.99 -2.88 6.74
C ARG A 102 0.42 -4.27 6.94
N LYS A 103 -0.39 -4.47 7.98
CA LYS A 103 -1.09 -5.75 8.20
C LYS A 103 -2.03 -6.08 7.04
N PHE A 104 -2.81 -5.11 6.59
CA PHE A 104 -3.67 -5.27 5.43
C PHE A 104 -2.86 -5.69 4.18
N LEU A 105 -1.80 -4.94 3.84
CA LEU A 105 -0.98 -5.21 2.66
C LEU A 105 -0.20 -6.54 2.73
N VAL A 106 0.09 -7.05 3.92
CA VAL A 106 0.70 -8.39 4.10
C VAL A 106 -0.34 -9.50 4.00
N VAL A 107 -1.57 -9.29 4.50
CA VAL A 107 -2.62 -10.32 4.50
C VAL A 107 -3.18 -10.54 3.10
N VAL A 108 -3.36 -9.48 2.32
CA VAL A 108 -3.93 -9.56 0.96
C VAL A 108 -3.27 -10.62 0.07
N PRO A 109 -1.94 -10.61 -0.16
CA PRO A 109 -1.29 -11.62 -1.00
C PRO A 109 -1.33 -13.05 -0.43
N VAL A 110 -1.61 -13.23 0.86
CA VAL A 110 -1.77 -14.56 1.48
C VAL A 110 -3.17 -15.14 1.22
N VAL A 111 -4.16 -14.27 1.04
CA VAL A 111 -5.56 -14.66 0.79
C VAL A 111 -5.85 -14.79 -0.72
N LEU A 112 -5.10 -14.06 -1.55
CA LEU A 112 -5.15 -14.08 -3.01
C LEU A 112 -4.61 -15.38 -3.62
#